data_AF-A0A1F9LUY2-F1
#
_entry.id   AF-A0A1F9LUY2-F1
#
_cell.length_a   1.000
_cell.length_b   1.000
_cell.length_c   1.000
_cell.angle_alpha   90.00
_cell.angle_beta   90.00
_cell.angle_gamma   90.00
#
_symmetry.space_group_name_H-M   'P 1'
#
loop_
_entity.id
_entity.type
_entity.pdbx_description
1 polymer ?
#
loop_
_entity_poly.entity_id
_entity_poly.type
_entity_poly.pdbx_seq_one_letter_code
_entity_poly.pdbx_strand_id
1 'polypeptide(L)'
;MDELDRLRLLAELDESHCELNHGPGTKPEEYLASDYIVLPFGYQEDRVREVSARELVVPVCFECAQALLQDEWTLLYCFECGGSRWVNRKLARNAYRHHILWLRGCPDCTNVFGGLYFTDIPRVIGHVELLAQHVMVAA
;
A
#
# COMPACT_ATOMS: atom_id res chain seq x y z
N MET A 1 6.09 -13.27 5.82
CA MET A 1 7.35 -12.67 6.30
C MET A 1 7.81 -13.37 7.57
N ASP A 2 9.10 -13.59 7.74
CA ASP A 2 9.66 -14.05 9.02
C ASP A 2 10.05 -12.87 9.94
N GLU A 3 10.40 -13.16 11.19
CA GLU A 3 10.71 -12.14 12.19
C GLU A 3 12.00 -11.35 11.87
N LEU A 4 12.96 -11.99 11.19
CA LEU A 4 14.22 -11.36 10.81
C LEU A 4 14.01 -10.36 9.67
N ASP A 5 13.20 -10.72 8.68
CA ASP A 5 12.81 -9.84 7.58
C ASP A 5 12.06 -8.62 8.10
N ARG A 6 11.13 -8.81 9.06
CA ARG A 6 10.45 -7.71 9.72
C ARG A 6 11.43 -6.77 10.43
N LEU A 7 12.39 -7.31 11.19
CA LEU A 7 13.39 -6.49 11.89
C LEU A 7 14.29 -5.71 10.93
N ARG A 8 14.64 -6.27 9.77
CA ARG A 8 15.40 -5.58 8.73
C ARG A 8 14.62 -4.40 8.16
N LEU A 9 13.36 -4.63 7.77
CA LEU A 9 12.50 -3.56 7.27
C LEU A 9 12.36 -2.44 8.30
N LEU A 10 12.13 -2.78 9.57
CA LEU A 10 12.05 -1.77 10.63
C LEU A 10 13.34 -0.97 10.81
N ALA A 11 14.51 -1.57 10.57
CA ALA A 11 15.79 -0.87 10.62
C ALA A 11 16.05 0.01 9.38
N GLU A 12 15.48 -0.32 8.22
CA GLU A 12 15.60 0.45 6.98
C GLU A 12 14.66 1.68 6.94
N LEU A 13 13.64 1.74 7.83
CA LEU A 13 12.69 2.85 7.88
C LEU A 13 13.36 4.22 8.03
N ASP A 14 14.35 4.31 8.92
CA ASP A 14 14.99 5.57 9.34
C ASP A 14 15.66 6.33 8.18
N GLU A 15 15.99 5.65 7.08
CA GLU A 15 16.62 6.25 5.90
C GLU A 15 15.69 6.27 4.67
N SER A 16 14.46 5.81 4.83
CA SER A 16 13.51 5.63 3.72
C SER A 16 12.44 6.73 3.66
N HIS A 17 11.90 6.93 2.47
CA HIS A 17 10.87 7.92 2.20
C HIS A 17 9.60 7.23 1.70
N CYS A 18 8.47 7.88 1.89
CA CYS A 18 7.18 7.38 1.44
C CYS A 18 7.15 7.27 -0.08
N GLU A 19 6.79 6.09 -0.58
CA GLU A 19 6.71 5.80 -2.02
C GLU A 19 5.31 6.05 -2.60
N LEU A 20 4.37 6.52 -1.78
CA LEU A 20 3.05 6.89 -2.25
C LEU A 20 3.02 8.31 -2.82
N ASN A 21 2.04 8.54 -3.69
CA ASN A 21 1.82 9.83 -4.33
C ASN A 21 1.16 10.81 -3.35
N HIS A 22 1.83 11.94 -3.07
CA HIS A 22 1.31 13.02 -2.20
C HIS A 22 0.69 14.18 -2.99
N GLY A 23 0.57 14.04 -4.31
CA GLY A 23 -0.01 15.03 -5.20
C GLY A 23 1.03 15.85 -5.98
N PRO A 24 0.57 16.83 -6.77
CA PRO A 24 1.46 17.66 -7.57
C PRO A 24 2.27 18.63 -6.69
N GLY A 25 3.53 18.84 -7.05
CA GLY A 25 4.41 19.81 -6.39
C GLY A 25 5.06 19.32 -5.09
N THR A 26 4.79 18.09 -4.68
CA THR A 26 5.44 17.44 -3.54
C THR A 26 6.70 16.71 -3.98
N LYS A 27 7.68 16.59 -3.09
CA LYS A 27 8.87 15.78 -3.36
C LYS A 27 9.01 14.63 -2.36
N PRO A 28 9.49 13.44 -2.77
CA PRO A 28 9.61 12.28 -1.88
C PRO A 28 10.42 12.58 -0.61
N GLU A 29 11.44 13.44 -0.70
CA GLU A 29 12.33 13.78 0.42
C GLU A 29 11.62 14.53 1.56
N GLU A 30 10.41 15.04 1.32
CA GLU A 30 9.60 15.75 2.31
C GLU A 30 8.80 14.79 3.21
N TYR A 31 8.72 13.51 2.84
CA TYR A 31 7.85 12.52 3.50
C TYR A 31 8.66 11.31 3.95
N LEU A 32 9.22 11.36 5.16
CA LEU A 32 9.88 10.21 5.77
C LEU A 32 8.88 9.05 5.93
N ALA A 33 9.32 7.85 5.61
CA ALA A 33 8.53 6.67 5.88
C ALA A 33 8.50 6.42 7.40
N SER A 34 7.33 6.00 7.89
CA SER A 34 7.15 5.61 9.28
C SER A 34 6.62 4.19 9.40
N ASP A 35 6.21 3.58 8.29
CA ASP A 35 5.62 2.25 8.25
C ASP A 35 5.76 1.63 6.84
N TYR A 36 5.28 0.41 6.65
CA TYR A 36 5.18 -0.26 5.36
C TYR A 36 3.77 -0.80 5.12
N ILE A 37 3.31 -0.72 3.88
CA ILE A 37 2.24 -1.57 3.37
C ILE A 37 2.88 -2.86 2.87
N VAL A 38 2.53 -3.99 3.49
CA VAL A 38 2.99 -5.30 3.05
C VAL A 38 1.82 -6.08 2.46
N LEU A 39 1.98 -6.53 1.21
CA LEU A 39 1.03 -7.40 0.51
C LEU A 39 1.72 -8.68 0.05
N PRO A 40 1.22 -9.87 0.43
CA PRO A 40 1.63 -11.12 -0.19
C PRO A 40 1.26 -11.09 -1.69
N PHE A 41 2.27 -11.23 -2.56
CA PHE A 41 2.09 -11.29 -4.00
C PHE A 41 2.45 -12.68 -4.51
N GLY A 42 1.49 -13.32 -5.16
CA GLY A 42 1.58 -14.71 -5.57
C GLY A 42 1.20 -14.97 -7.01
N TYR A 43 1.38 -16.22 -7.42
CA TYR A 43 0.75 -16.77 -8.60
C TYR A 43 -0.21 -17.88 -8.18
N GLN A 44 -1.30 -18.04 -8.92
CA GLN A 44 -2.13 -19.24 -8.80
C GLN A 44 -1.39 -20.41 -9.46
N GLU A 45 -1.05 -21.42 -8.66
CA GLU A 45 -0.45 -22.66 -9.16
C GLU A 45 -1.55 -23.55 -9.79
N ASP A 46 -2.77 -23.50 -9.23
CA ASP A 46 -3.98 -24.10 -9.79
C ASP A 46 -5.25 -23.32 -9.37
N ARG A 47 -6.46 -23.83 -9.69
CA ARG A 47 -7.74 -23.16 -9.38
C ARG A 47 -8.03 -23.03 -7.88
N VAL A 48 -7.25 -23.68 -7.01
CA VAL A 48 -7.53 -23.78 -5.56
C VAL A 48 -6.36 -23.25 -4.74
N ARG A 49 -5.15 -23.22 -5.30
CA ARG A 49 -3.91 -22.94 -4.59
C ARG A 49 -3.25 -21.67 -5.10
N GLU A 50 -3.28 -20.66 -4.26
CA GLU A 50 -2.52 -19.44 -4.41
C GLU A 50 -1.17 -19.60 -3.70
N VAL A 51 -0.07 -19.42 -4.43
CA VAL A 51 1.30 -19.49 -3.90
C VAL A 51 1.81 -18.07 -3.78
N SER A 52 1.94 -17.55 -2.55
CA SER A 52 2.61 -16.27 -2.29
C SER A 52 4.11 -16.45 -2.53
N ALA A 53 4.56 -16.08 -3.72
CA ALA A 53 5.94 -16.27 -4.14
C ALA A 53 6.87 -15.17 -3.62
N ARG A 54 6.32 -13.97 -3.39
CA ARG A 54 7.04 -12.78 -2.90
C ARG A 54 6.10 -11.89 -2.09
N GLU A 55 6.65 -10.95 -1.36
CA GLU A 55 5.90 -9.88 -0.72
C GLU A 55 6.23 -8.57 -1.45
N LEU A 56 5.19 -7.76 -1.69
CA LEU A 56 5.35 -6.38 -2.08
C LEU A 56 5.39 -5.55 -0.80
N VAL A 57 6.45 -4.78 -0.62
CA VAL A 57 6.68 -3.93 0.55
C VAL A 57 6.78 -2.49 0.04
N VAL A 58 5.91 -1.62 0.52
CA VAL A 58 5.85 -0.21 0.11
C VAL A 58 6.02 0.68 1.34
N PRO A 59 7.14 1.43 1.47
CA PRO A 59 7.32 2.38 2.56
C PRO A 59 6.28 3.50 2.50
N VAL A 60 5.70 3.84 3.64
CA VAL A 60 4.66 4.86 3.76
C VAL A 60 4.90 5.79 4.93
N CYS A 61 4.61 7.07 4.74
CA CYS A 61 4.61 8.05 5.82
C CYS A 61 3.38 7.88 6.73
N PHE A 62 3.44 8.52 7.89
CA PHE A 62 2.38 8.46 8.89
C PHE A 62 1.02 8.93 8.35
N GLU A 63 1.00 9.99 7.55
CA GLU A 63 -0.23 10.54 6.99
C GLU A 63 -0.91 9.56 6.02
N CYS A 64 -0.12 8.91 5.16
CA CYS A 64 -0.62 7.90 4.25
C CYS A 64 -1.15 6.65 4.98
N ALA A 65 -0.43 6.21 6.02
CA ALA A 65 -0.88 5.10 6.86
C ALA A 65 -2.20 5.43 7.57
N GLN A 66 -2.33 6.65 8.12
CA GLN A 66 -3.57 7.12 8.74
C GLN A 66 -4.72 7.24 7.72
N ALA A 67 -4.46 7.76 6.52
CA ALA A 67 -5.48 7.87 5.48
C ALA A 67 -6.06 6.51 5.07
N LEU A 68 -5.23 5.46 5.09
CA LEU A 68 -5.64 4.08 4.82
C LEU A 68 -6.49 3.44 5.92
N LEU A 69 -6.30 3.87 7.18
CA LEU A 69 -7.12 3.41 8.30
C LEU A 69 -8.48 4.12 8.38
N GLN A 70 -8.65 5.19 7.61
CA GLN A 70 -9.88 5.96 7.54
C GLN A 70 -10.74 5.50 6.35
N ASP A 71 -12.05 5.41 6.57
CA ASP A 71 -13.03 5.05 5.53
C ASP A 71 -13.28 6.18 4.51
N GLU A 72 -12.42 7.20 4.45
CA GLU A 72 -12.56 8.34 3.54
C GLU A 72 -11.82 8.15 2.22
N TRP A 73 -10.73 7.39 2.23
CA TRP A 73 -9.84 7.26 1.09
C TRP A 73 -9.75 5.82 0.59
N THR A 74 -9.49 5.70 -0.71
CA THR A 74 -9.09 4.44 -1.35
C THR A 74 -7.80 4.68 -2.11
N LEU A 75 -6.79 3.85 -1.84
CA LEU A 75 -5.53 3.84 -2.57
C LEU A 75 -5.65 2.94 -3.80
N LEU A 76 -5.31 3.47 -4.97
CA LEU A 76 -5.05 2.68 -6.17
C LEU A 76 -3.55 2.51 -6.30
N TYR A 77 -3.07 1.27 -6.45
CA TYR A 77 -1.64 0.97 -6.59
C TYR A 77 -1.40 0.10 -7.83
N CYS A 78 -0.42 0.46 -8.66
CA CYS A 78 -0.08 -0.28 -9.88
C CYS A 78 1.13 -1.20 -9.65
N PHE A 79 0.96 -2.50 -9.91
CA PHE A 79 2.07 -3.46 -9.80
C PHE A 79 3.14 -3.31 -10.88
N GLU A 80 2.82 -2.70 -12.03
CA GLU A 80 3.76 -2.59 -13.15
C GLU A 80 4.71 -1.41 -13.01
N CYS A 81 4.22 -0.24 -12.60
CA CYS A 81 5.04 0.96 -12.47
C CYS A 81 5.32 1.41 -11.04
N GLY A 82 4.74 0.74 -10.02
CA GLY A 82 4.79 1.20 -8.63
C GLY A 82 4.02 2.49 -8.36
N GLY A 83 3.36 3.05 -9.37
CA GLY A 83 2.61 4.30 -9.26
C GLY A 83 1.35 4.12 -8.42
N SER A 84 1.03 5.16 -7.64
CA SER A 84 -0.15 5.20 -6.78
C SER A 84 -1.03 6.44 -7.02
N ARG A 85 -2.33 6.30 -6.74
CA ARG A 85 -3.32 7.38 -6.81
C ARG A 85 -4.31 7.27 -5.65
N TRP A 86 -4.70 8.39 -5.08
CA TRP A 86 -5.72 8.45 -4.03
C TRP A 86 -7.08 8.85 -4.58
N VAL A 87 -8.11 8.16 -4.12
CA VAL A 87 -9.50 8.47 -4.42
C VAL A 87 -10.20 8.86 -3.13
N ASN A 88 -10.69 10.12 -3.07
CA ASN A 88 -11.58 10.53 -2.00
C ASN A 88 -12.97 9.94 -2.26
N ARG A 89 -13.45 9.07 -1.37
CA ARG A 89 -14.72 8.36 -1.56
C ARG A 89 -15.94 9.29 -1.59
N LYS A 90 -15.89 10.43 -0.89
CA LYS A 90 -16.99 11.41 -0.87
C LYS A 90 -17.12 12.18 -2.19
N LEU A 91 -16.01 12.36 -2.90
CA LEU A 91 -15.98 13.09 -4.18
C LEU A 91 -16.05 12.17 -5.40
N ALA A 92 -15.89 10.85 -5.21
CA ALA A 92 -15.93 9.88 -6.27
C ALA A 92 -17.36 9.70 -6.83
N ARG A 93 -17.46 9.52 -8.15
CA ARG A 93 -18.73 9.14 -8.80
C ARG A 93 -19.13 7.69 -8.53
N ASN A 94 -18.13 6.83 -8.29
CA ASN A 94 -18.34 5.41 -8.04
C ASN A 94 -18.27 5.12 -6.53
N ALA A 95 -18.98 4.07 -6.10
CA ALA A 95 -18.94 3.60 -4.72
C ALA A 95 -17.67 2.75 -4.49
N TYR A 96 -16.60 3.39 -4.02
CA TYR A 96 -15.40 2.69 -3.55
C TYR A 96 -15.61 2.21 -2.12
N ARG A 97 -15.48 0.90 -1.88
CA ARG A 97 -15.65 0.29 -0.56
C ARG A 97 -14.36 -0.26 0.04
N HIS A 98 -13.35 -0.48 -0.80
CA HIS A 98 -12.10 -1.12 -0.38
C HIS A 98 -11.04 -0.07 -0.04
N HIS A 99 -10.18 -0.37 0.94
CA HIS A 99 -9.09 0.53 1.35
C HIS A 99 -8.00 0.62 0.27
N ILE A 100 -7.59 -0.52 -0.28
CA ILE A 100 -6.58 -0.59 -1.33
C ILE A 100 -7.12 -1.38 -2.51
N LEU A 101 -6.90 -0.86 -3.70
CA LEU A 101 -7.18 -1.48 -4.99
C LEU A 101 -5.87 -1.63 -5.76
N TRP A 102 -5.48 -2.87 -6.02
CA TRP A 102 -4.26 -3.23 -6.71
C TRP A 102 -4.52 -3.51 -8.18
N LEU A 103 -3.82 -2.80 -9.06
CA LEU A 103 -3.99 -2.86 -10.50
C LEU A 103 -2.85 -3.68 -11.12
N ARG A 104 -3.21 -4.69 -11.90
CA ARG A 104 -2.27 -5.38 -12.80
C ARG A 104 -2.13 -4.56 -14.09
N GLY A 105 -1.46 -3.42 -13.96
CA GLY A 105 -1.34 -2.40 -15.00
C GLY A 105 -2.37 -1.27 -14.83
N CYS A 106 -1.89 -0.03 -14.78
CA CYS A 106 -2.74 1.17 -14.73
C CYS A 106 -2.92 1.76 -16.15
N PRO A 107 -3.81 2.75 -16.33
CA PRO A 107 -4.04 3.38 -17.63
C PRO A 107 -2.79 4.03 -18.26
N ASP A 108 -1.77 4.34 -17.46
CA ASP A 108 -0.51 4.89 -17.96
C ASP A 108 0.45 3.77 -18.45
N CYS A 109 0.28 2.54 -17.95
CA CYS A 109 1.11 1.40 -18.31
C CYS A 109 0.54 0.62 -19.51
N THR A 110 -0.78 0.43 -19.54
CA THR A 110 -1.44 -0.46 -20.50
C THR A 110 -2.87 -0.02 -20.81
N ASN A 111 -3.31 -0.32 -22.03
CA ASN A 111 -4.70 -0.14 -22.48
C ASN A 111 -5.57 -1.38 -22.29
N VAL A 112 -5.00 -2.46 -21.75
CA VAL A 112 -5.69 -3.74 -21.51
C VAL A 112 -5.89 -3.93 -20.02
N PHE A 113 -7.10 -4.30 -19.61
CA PHE A 113 -7.38 -4.64 -18.22
C PHE A 113 -6.67 -5.95 -17.83
N GLY A 114 -5.63 -5.86 -17.01
CA GLY A 114 -4.88 -7.02 -16.53
C GLY A 114 -5.44 -7.68 -15.27
N GLY A 115 -6.43 -7.06 -14.62
CA GLY A 115 -7.02 -7.53 -13.37
C GLY A 115 -6.97 -6.50 -12.24
N LEU A 116 -7.85 -6.70 -11.26
CA LEU A 116 -8.00 -5.87 -10.08
C LEU A 116 -8.06 -6.78 -8.86
N TYR A 117 -7.20 -6.51 -7.88
CA TYR A 117 -7.24 -7.12 -6.56
C TYR A 117 -7.57 -6.05 -5.54
N PHE A 118 -8.02 -6.44 -4.37
CA PHE A 118 -8.35 -5.49 -3.31
C PHE A 118 -7.90 -6.01 -1.96
N THR A 119 -7.60 -5.08 -1.06
CA THR A 119 -7.38 -5.39 0.34
C THR A 119 -8.12 -4.39 1.19
N ASP A 120 -8.82 -4.93 2.18
CA ASP A 120 -9.37 -4.15 3.27
C ASP A 120 -8.46 -4.27 4.47
N ILE A 121 -8.14 -3.14 5.08
CA ILE A 121 -7.37 -3.10 6.32
C ILE A 121 -8.40 -3.27 7.43
N PRO A 122 -8.46 -4.45 8.10
CA PRO A 122 -9.42 -4.61 9.17
C PRO A 122 -8.98 -3.72 10.34
N ARG A 123 -9.94 -3.18 11.10
CA ARG A 123 -9.65 -2.50 12.37
C ARG A 123 -8.92 -3.40 13.39
N VAL A 124 -8.86 -4.71 13.12
CA VAL A 124 -8.16 -5.74 13.90
C VAL A 124 -7.30 -6.56 12.93
N ILE A 125 -6.02 -6.20 12.84
CA ILE A 125 -4.87 -6.81 12.12
C ILE A 125 -5.19 -8.06 11.27
N GLY A 126 -5.20 -7.92 9.94
CA GLY A 126 -5.15 -9.06 9.00
C GLY A 126 -5.54 -8.79 7.53
N HIS A 127 -4.52 -8.58 6.69
CA HIS A 127 -4.28 -8.96 5.26
C HIS A 127 -3.44 -7.92 4.51
N VAL A 128 -3.42 -6.68 5.01
CA VAL A 128 -2.30 -5.74 4.86
C VAL A 128 -1.72 -5.56 6.24
N GLU A 129 -0.43 -5.86 6.40
CA GLU A 129 0.27 -5.65 7.66
C GLU A 129 1.00 -4.31 7.61
N LEU A 130 0.65 -3.44 8.56
CA LEU A 130 1.44 -2.28 8.94
C LEU A 130 2.42 -2.74 10.04
N LEU A 131 3.72 -2.56 9.80
CA LEU A 131 4.79 -3.13 10.62
C LEU A 131 5.11 -2.28 11.85
N ALA A 132 4.97 -0.96 11.77
CA ALA A 132 5.33 -0.01 12.80
C ALA A 132 4.08 0.67 13.40
N GLN A 133 3.45 0.03 14.38
CA GLN A 133 2.21 0.50 14.99
C GLN A 133 2.40 1.67 15.98
N HIS A 134 2.95 2.80 15.53
CA HIS A 134 3.21 4.06 16.24
C HIS A 134 4.59 4.19 16.90
N VAL A 135 5.48 4.95 16.26
CA VAL A 135 6.44 5.79 17.00
C VAL A 135 5.69 7.08 17.35
N MET A 136 5.44 7.29 18.64
CA MET A 136 4.87 8.55 19.13
C MET A 136 5.84 9.69 18.81
N VAL A 137 5.30 10.77 18.23
CA VAL A 137 5.98 12.06 18.07
C VAL A 137 6.51 12.49 19.44
N ALA A 138 7.84 12.52 19.60
CA ALA A 138 8.45 13.24 20.70
C ALA A 138 8.25 14.74 20.42
N ALA A 139 7.47 15.40 21.28
CA ALA A 139 7.25 16.84 21.31
C ALA A 139 8.51 17.61 21.74
#